data_AF-A0A920F2H2-F1
#
_entry.id   AF-A0A920F2H2-F1
#
_cell.length_a   1.000
_cell.length_b   1.000
_cell.length_c   1.000
_cell.angle_alpha   90.00
_cell.angle_beta   90.00
_cell.angle_gamma   90.00
#
_symmetry.space_group_name_H-M   'P 1'
#
loop_
_entity.id
_entity.type
_entity.pdbx_description
1 polymer ?
#
loop_
_entity_poly.entity_id
_entity_poly.type
_entity_poly.pdbx_seq_one_letter_code
_entity_poly.pdbx_strand_id
1 'polypeptide(L)'
;MDVKFTHIYYLAVQNRICMLRKCIFTFVFLSAISLSVTGCSSNGSAKKGESSATGWKIGESGGFDYKGKDYKDQIQAPNLILIHGGTYTKGRVQDDVMKDWNNAPARMQVRSFYMDETEVTNLMYIEYLDWLKRVFVDQPEIYTSALPDTLVWRNQLGYYDDMVNNYLRHPAFRTHPVVGVVGSKRATLPSGEPIALMN
;
A
#
# COMPACT_ATOMS: atom_id res chain seq x y z
N MET A 1 -36.98 -95.98 -27.26
CA MET A 1 -37.02 -94.70 -26.50
C MET A 1 -35.66 -94.55 -25.82
N ASP A 2 -35.23 -93.38 -25.34
CA ASP A 2 -34.05 -93.23 -24.43
C ASP A 2 -32.67 -92.79 -24.99
N VAL A 3 -32.57 -92.33 -26.25
CA VAL A 3 -31.37 -91.54 -26.68
C VAL A 3 -31.70 -90.07 -26.91
N LYS A 4 -32.95 -89.76 -27.31
CA LYS A 4 -33.39 -88.36 -27.54
C LYS A 4 -33.65 -87.60 -26.23
N PHE A 5 -34.05 -88.31 -25.16
CA PHE A 5 -34.39 -87.68 -23.88
C PHE A 5 -33.12 -87.27 -23.11
N THR A 6 -32.08 -88.10 -23.12
CA THR A 6 -30.78 -87.83 -22.48
C THR A 6 -30.05 -86.65 -23.15
N HIS A 7 -30.11 -86.53 -24.48
CA HIS A 7 -29.51 -85.41 -25.21
C HIS A 7 -30.19 -84.04 -24.93
N ILE A 8 -31.52 -84.03 -24.76
CA ILE A 8 -32.27 -82.81 -24.41
C ILE A 8 -31.94 -82.37 -22.98
N TYR A 9 -31.83 -83.32 -22.03
CA TYR A 9 -31.41 -83.03 -20.66
C TYR A 9 -29.98 -82.48 -20.61
N TYR A 10 -29.04 -83.05 -21.36
CA TYR A 10 -27.66 -82.57 -21.39
C TYR A 10 -27.54 -81.15 -21.98
N LEU A 11 -28.28 -80.85 -23.06
CA LEU A 11 -28.33 -79.49 -23.63
C LEU A 11 -28.99 -78.47 -22.70
N ALA A 12 -30.03 -78.86 -21.95
CA ALA A 12 -30.67 -77.99 -20.96
C ALA A 12 -29.74 -77.67 -19.78
N VAL A 13 -28.95 -78.65 -19.33
CA VAL A 13 -27.94 -78.47 -18.26
C VAL A 13 -26.77 -77.60 -18.74
N GLN A 14 -26.28 -77.82 -19.96
CA GLN A 14 -25.21 -77.01 -20.58
C GLN A 14 -25.60 -75.52 -20.68
N ASN A 15 -26.85 -75.23 -21.08
CA ASN A 15 -27.35 -73.86 -21.20
C ASN A 15 -27.53 -73.19 -19.82
N ARG A 16 -27.98 -73.91 -18.79
CA ARG A 16 -28.09 -73.40 -17.41
C ARG A 16 -26.72 -73.04 -16.82
N ILE A 17 -25.70 -73.89 -17.04
CA ILE A 17 -24.33 -73.64 -16.57
C ILE A 17 -23.69 -72.46 -17.33
N CYS A 18 -23.94 -72.34 -18.63
CA CYS A 18 -23.46 -71.21 -19.44
C CYS A 18 -24.09 -69.87 -19.01
N MET A 19 -25.39 -69.85 -18.68
CA MET A 19 -26.08 -68.67 -18.14
C MET A 19 -25.53 -68.27 -16.76
N LEU A 20 -25.27 -69.24 -15.88
CA LEU A 20 -24.71 -68.97 -14.55
C LEU A 20 -23.30 -68.38 -14.61
N ARG A 21 -22.43 -68.88 -15.50
CA ARG A 21 -21.07 -68.33 -15.71
C ARG A 21 -21.10 -66.91 -16.28
N LYS A 22 -22.05 -66.60 -17.18
CA LYS A 22 -22.23 -65.24 -17.72
C LYS A 22 -22.71 -64.26 -16.65
N CYS A 23 -23.65 -64.67 -15.79
CA CYS A 23 -24.11 -63.84 -14.68
C CYS A 23 -23.01 -63.57 -13.64
N ILE A 24 -22.17 -64.56 -13.31
CA ILE A 24 -21.05 -64.36 -12.38
C ILE A 24 -20.02 -63.39 -12.96
N PHE A 25 -19.67 -63.54 -14.26
CA PHE A 25 -18.73 -62.64 -14.92
C PHE A 25 -19.24 -61.19 -14.99
N THR A 26 -20.53 -60.96 -15.25
CA THR A 26 -21.09 -59.60 -15.29
C THR A 26 -21.15 -58.95 -13.91
N PHE A 27 -21.48 -59.72 -12.86
CA PHE A 27 -21.46 -59.21 -11.48
C PHE A 27 -20.06 -58.82 -11.00
N VAL A 28 -19.04 -59.63 -11.31
CA VAL A 28 -17.64 -59.31 -10.98
C VAL A 28 -17.19 -58.05 -11.73
N PHE A 29 -17.53 -57.91 -13.01
CA PHE A 29 -17.17 -56.74 -13.81
C PHE A 29 -17.84 -55.44 -13.29
N LEU A 30 -19.11 -55.52 -12.89
CA LEU A 30 -19.84 -54.38 -12.30
C LEU A 30 -19.27 -53.96 -10.94
N SER A 31 -18.84 -54.92 -10.11
CA SER A 31 -18.23 -54.61 -8.82
C SER A 31 -16.90 -53.86 -8.95
N ALA A 32 -16.07 -54.25 -9.94
CA ALA A 32 -14.77 -53.63 -10.20
C ALA A 32 -14.88 -52.17 -10.68
N ILE A 33 -15.94 -51.84 -11.43
CA ILE A 33 -16.21 -50.46 -11.90
C ILE A 33 -16.64 -49.54 -10.74
N SER A 34 -17.26 -50.07 -9.67
CA SER A 34 -17.63 -49.24 -8.52
C SER A 34 -16.43 -48.82 -7.65
N LEU A 35 -15.37 -49.65 -7.60
CA LEU A 35 -14.17 -49.33 -6.82
C LEU A 35 -13.28 -48.26 -7.48
N SER A 36 -13.40 -48.03 -8.79
CA SER A 36 -12.58 -47.05 -9.51
C SER A 36 -13.09 -45.60 -9.45
N VAL A 37 -14.31 -45.36 -8.95
CA VAL A 37 -14.86 -43.99 -8.81
C VAL A 37 -14.60 -43.38 -7.43
N THR A 38 -14.09 -44.17 -6.48
CA THR A 38 -13.75 -43.68 -5.12
C THR A 38 -12.28 -43.22 -5.03
N GLY A 39 -11.79 -42.54 -6.07
CA GLY A 39 -10.43 -42.01 -6.17
C GLY A 39 -10.36 -40.50 -5.97
N CYS A 40 -9.87 -40.09 -4.78
CA CYS A 40 -9.26 -38.80 -4.42
C CYS A 40 -9.94 -37.48 -4.85
N SER A 41 -10.68 -36.85 -3.93
CA SER A 41 -10.92 -35.40 -3.88
C SER A 41 -10.02 -34.71 -2.85
N SER A 42 -8.69 -34.82 -2.97
CA SER A 42 -7.80 -33.89 -2.27
C SER A 42 -7.74 -32.57 -3.04
N ASN A 43 -8.85 -31.82 -3.03
CA ASN A 43 -8.75 -30.38 -3.26
C ASN A 43 -8.00 -29.82 -2.05
N GLY A 44 -6.70 -29.57 -2.25
CA GLY A 44 -5.83 -28.86 -1.32
C GLY A 44 -6.26 -27.40 -1.21
N SER A 45 -7.43 -27.18 -0.64
CA SER A 45 -7.92 -25.86 -0.26
C SER A 45 -7.52 -25.68 1.20
N ALA A 46 -6.52 -24.85 1.47
CA ALA A 46 -6.22 -24.40 2.83
C ALA A 46 -7.54 -24.00 3.51
N LYS A 47 -7.86 -24.63 4.65
CA LYS A 47 -9.12 -24.37 5.36
C LYS A 47 -9.15 -22.89 5.75
N LYS A 48 -10.24 -22.21 5.42
CA LYS A 48 -10.43 -20.78 5.66
C LYS A 48 -10.28 -20.50 7.17
N GLY A 49 -9.17 -19.91 7.59
CA GLY A 49 -8.85 -19.62 8.99
C GLY A 49 -7.69 -20.41 9.61
N GLU A 50 -7.06 -21.32 8.85
CA GLU A 50 -5.86 -22.05 9.25
C GLU A 50 -4.64 -21.61 8.44
N SER A 51 -3.47 -21.61 9.08
CA SER A 51 -2.20 -21.28 8.43
C SER A 51 -1.81 -22.36 7.43
N SER A 52 -1.51 -21.98 6.17
CA SER A 52 -1.13 -22.95 5.12
C SER A 52 0.21 -23.65 5.38
N ALA A 53 1.11 -23.03 6.14
CA ALA A 53 2.42 -23.58 6.46
C ALA A 53 2.43 -24.42 7.75
N THR A 54 1.62 -24.05 8.75
CA THR A 54 1.68 -24.64 10.11
C THR A 54 0.39 -25.35 10.55
N GLY A 55 -0.72 -25.16 9.84
CA GLY A 55 -2.03 -25.73 10.19
C GLY A 55 -2.68 -25.14 11.45
N TRP A 56 -2.08 -24.13 12.08
CA TRP A 56 -2.65 -23.53 13.28
C TRP A 56 -3.83 -22.63 12.93
N LYS A 57 -4.87 -22.72 13.77
CA LYS A 57 -6.03 -21.82 13.70
C LYS A 57 -5.61 -20.42 14.09
N ILE A 58 -6.10 -19.44 13.34
CA ILE A 58 -5.85 -18.03 13.62
C ILE A 58 -7.11 -17.42 14.23
N GLY A 59 -6.97 -16.68 15.34
CA GLY A 59 -8.09 -16.00 16.01
C GLY A 59 -8.59 -16.70 17.28
N GLU A 60 -7.93 -17.77 17.73
CA GLU A 60 -8.32 -18.54 18.92
C GLU A 60 -7.49 -18.10 20.14
N SER A 61 -8.13 -17.93 21.30
CA SER A 61 -7.51 -17.39 22.51
C SER A 61 -6.33 -18.26 22.97
N GLY A 62 -5.11 -17.77 22.74
CA GLY A 62 -3.84 -18.47 23.00
C GLY A 62 -3.00 -18.79 21.76
N GLY A 63 -3.50 -18.49 20.55
CA GLY A 63 -2.81 -18.68 19.27
C GLY A 63 -2.39 -17.37 18.58
N PHE A 64 -1.69 -17.49 17.44
CA PHE A 64 -1.23 -16.37 16.61
C PHE A 64 -2.43 -15.61 16.03
N ASP A 65 -2.74 -14.44 16.60
CA ASP A 65 -3.77 -13.53 16.10
C ASP A 65 -3.23 -12.65 14.96
N TYR A 66 -3.57 -12.98 13.70
CA TYR A 66 -3.40 -12.02 12.61
C TYR A 66 -4.56 -11.00 12.66
N LYS A 67 -4.26 -9.75 13.00
CA LYS A 67 -5.20 -8.60 12.92
C LYS A 67 -5.36 -8.10 11.46
N GLY A 68 -5.39 -9.02 10.50
CA GLY A 68 -5.23 -8.71 9.08
C GLY A 68 -6.50 -8.25 8.35
N LYS A 69 -7.68 -8.38 8.98
CA LYS A 69 -8.94 -7.93 8.35
C LYS A 69 -9.36 -6.51 8.75
N ASP A 70 -8.80 -5.98 9.84
CA ASP A 70 -9.16 -4.67 10.37
C ASP A 70 -7.93 -3.74 10.42
N TYR A 71 -7.02 -3.87 9.44
CA TYR A 71 -5.96 -2.89 9.29
C TYR A 71 -6.58 -1.58 8.78
N LYS A 72 -6.78 -0.64 9.69
CA LYS A 72 -7.11 0.74 9.31
C LYS A 72 -5.86 1.32 8.67
N ASP A 73 -5.98 1.81 7.44
CA ASP A 73 -4.93 2.56 6.79
C ASP A 73 -4.41 3.67 7.71
N GLN A 74 -3.16 4.07 7.51
CA GLN A 74 -2.57 5.16 8.29
C GLN A 74 -3.50 6.37 8.21
N ILE A 75 -3.94 6.85 9.38
CA ILE A 75 -4.80 8.02 9.49
C ILE A 75 -4.00 9.20 8.93
N GLN A 76 -4.50 9.78 7.84
CA GLN A 76 -3.84 10.92 7.20
C GLN A 76 -4.02 12.15 8.10
N ALA A 77 -2.93 12.88 8.35
CA ALA A 77 -3.03 14.18 9.00
C ALA A 77 -3.81 15.15 8.08
N PRO A 78 -4.49 16.16 8.63
CA PRO A 78 -5.21 17.13 7.80
C PRO A 78 -4.23 17.84 6.85
N ASN A 79 -4.68 18.12 5.61
CA ASN A 79 -3.91 18.82 4.57
C ASN A 79 -2.73 18.02 3.97
N LEU A 80 -2.63 16.70 4.22
CA LEU A 80 -1.67 15.81 3.56
C LEU A 80 -2.34 14.94 2.49
N ILE A 81 -1.68 14.82 1.34
CA ILE A 81 -2.02 13.93 0.24
C ILE A 81 -0.95 12.85 0.07
N LEU A 82 -1.39 11.59 -0.13
CA LEU A 82 -0.50 10.48 -0.46
C LEU A 82 -0.07 10.55 -1.93
N ILE A 83 1.24 10.61 -2.15
CA ILE A 83 1.84 10.41 -3.48
C ILE A 83 2.25 8.94 -3.61
N HIS A 84 1.66 8.25 -4.56
CA HIS A 84 1.98 6.87 -4.83
C HIS A 84 3.40 6.71 -5.39
N GLY A 85 4.08 5.65 -4.97
CA GLY A 85 5.42 5.32 -5.48
C GLY A 85 5.36 4.83 -6.93
N GLY A 86 6.37 5.19 -7.71
CA GLY A 86 6.42 4.85 -9.13
C GLY A 86 7.63 5.47 -9.86
N THR A 87 7.78 5.10 -11.13
CA THR A 87 8.73 5.77 -12.03
C THR A 87 8.06 6.99 -12.65
N TYR A 88 8.66 8.16 -12.48
CA TYR A 88 8.22 9.40 -13.11
C TYR A 88 9.30 9.92 -14.07
N THR A 89 8.90 10.51 -15.19
CA THR A 89 9.83 11.23 -16.06
C THR A 89 9.78 12.70 -15.71
N LYS A 90 10.89 13.25 -15.20
CA LYS A 90 11.05 14.67 -14.90
C LYS A 90 11.63 15.37 -16.12
N GLY A 91 11.05 16.51 -16.51
CA GLY A 91 11.53 17.36 -17.59
C GLY A 91 10.51 17.51 -18.72
N ARG A 92 10.91 18.08 -19.85
CA ARG A 92 10.01 18.25 -21.01
C ARG A 92 9.77 16.91 -21.68
N VAL A 93 8.49 16.55 -21.84
CA VAL A 93 8.06 15.34 -22.55
C VAL A 93 7.77 15.64 -24.03
N GLN A 94 7.44 16.90 -24.34
CA GLN A 94 7.15 17.37 -25.69
C GLN A 94 8.41 17.85 -26.40
N ASP A 95 8.50 17.54 -27.70
CA ASP A 95 9.62 17.94 -28.54
C ASP A 95 9.52 19.45 -28.85
N ASP A 96 10.61 20.18 -28.57
CA ASP A 96 10.71 21.61 -28.85
C ASP A 96 11.35 21.81 -30.23
N VAL A 97 10.67 22.52 -31.13
CA VAL A 97 11.16 22.82 -32.49
C VAL A 97 12.48 23.60 -32.45
N MET A 98 12.74 24.37 -31.39
CA MET A 98 13.96 25.14 -31.22
C MET A 98 15.08 24.40 -30.45
N LYS A 99 14.87 23.15 -30.01
CA LYS A 99 15.84 22.30 -29.29
C LYS A 99 16.66 23.04 -28.23
N ASP A 100 15.97 23.65 -27.26
CA ASP A 100 16.61 24.36 -26.17
C ASP A 100 17.27 23.39 -25.15
N TRP A 101 18.59 23.48 -24.94
CA TRP A 101 19.39 22.55 -24.11
C TRP A 101 19.29 22.88 -22.61
N ASN A 102 18.10 22.94 -22.03
CA ASN A 102 17.96 23.24 -20.59
C ASN A 102 16.99 22.31 -19.85
N ASN A 103 16.43 21.28 -20.50
CA ASN A 103 15.41 20.45 -19.87
C ASN A 103 15.27 19.04 -20.46
N ALA A 104 16.38 18.29 -20.52
CA ALA A 104 16.36 16.90 -21.00
C ALA A 104 15.53 16.01 -20.05
N PRO A 105 14.59 15.19 -20.57
CA PRO A 105 13.77 14.32 -19.74
C PRO A 105 14.61 13.23 -19.08
N ALA A 106 14.50 13.13 -17.75
CA ALA A 106 15.18 12.13 -16.94
C ALA A 106 14.15 11.30 -16.15
N ARG A 107 14.27 9.96 -16.20
CA ARG A 107 13.42 9.07 -15.40
C ARG A 107 13.96 8.96 -13.97
N MET A 108 13.09 9.19 -12.99
CA MET A 108 13.38 9.09 -11.56
C MET A 108 12.39 8.12 -10.92
N GLN A 109 12.90 7.20 -10.09
CA GLN A 109 12.07 6.33 -9.25
C GLN A 109 11.85 7.01 -7.91
N VAL A 110 10.59 7.17 -7.52
CA VAL A 110 10.23 7.80 -6.24
C VAL A 110 9.45 6.79 -5.40
N ARG A 111 9.80 6.71 -4.11
CA ARG A 111 9.04 5.91 -3.12
C ARG A 111 7.74 6.62 -2.78
N SER A 112 6.74 5.93 -2.23
CA SER A 112 5.53 6.59 -1.76
C SER A 112 5.83 7.48 -0.55
N PHE A 113 5.33 8.70 -0.55
CA PHE A 113 5.45 9.65 0.55
C PHE A 113 4.23 10.58 0.57
N TYR A 114 4.03 11.30 1.67
CA TYR A 114 2.97 12.30 1.81
C TYR A 114 3.51 13.70 1.48
N MET A 115 2.68 14.52 0.85
CA MET A 115 2.97 15.93 0.56
C MET A 115 1.80 16.79 1.07
N ASP A 116 2.09 18.03 1.48
CA ASP A 116 1.02 18.98 1.80
C ASP A 116 0.21 19.31 0.54
N GLU A 117 -1.12 19.41 0.67
CA GLU A 117 -2.02 19.80 -0.42
C GLU A 117 -1.91 21.30 -0.76
N THR A 118 -1.58 22.12 0.23
CA THR A 118 -1.46 23.57 0.12
C THR A 118 -0.16 24.07 0.76
N GLU A 119 0.34 25.21 0.28
CA GLU A 119 1.55 25.82 0.84
C GLU A 119 1.35 26.26 2.29
N VAL A 120 2.45 26.30 3.05
CA VAL A 120 2.44 26.79 4.42
C VAL A 120 2.06 28.27 4.46
N THR A 121 0.97 28.59 5.14
CA THR A 121 0.46 29.95 5.25
C THR A 121 1.21 30.77 6.32
N ASN A 122 1.14 32.09 6.21
CA ASN A 122 1.69 33.01 7.21
C ASN A 122 1.10 32.75 8.61
N LEU A 123 -0.19 32.42 8.73
CA LEU A 123 -0.81 32.10 10.00
C LEU A 123 -0.16 30.87 10.66
N MET A 124 0.01 29.78 9.90
CA MET A 124 0.65 28.56 10.37
C MET A 124 2.10 28.82 10.79
N TYR A 125 2.81 29.70 10.06
CA TYR A 125 4.18 30.04 10.40
C TYR A 125 4.29 30.88 11.68
N ILE A 126 3.35 31.80 11.92
CA ILE A 126 3.29 32.57 13.18
C ILE A 126 3.00 31.64 14.35
N GLU A 127 2.12 30.65 14.19
CA GLU A 127 1.86 29.62 15.20
C GLU A 127 3.14 28.82 15.53
N TYR A 128 3.89 28.41 14.51
CA TYR A 128 5.20 27.78 14.70
C TYR A 128 6.20 28.66 15.46
N LEU A 129 6.29 29.95 15.10
CA LEU A 129 7.15 30.92 15.78
C LEU A 129 6.74 31.14 17.24
N ASP A 130 5.44 31.16 17.54
CA ASP A 130 4.91 31.27 18.89
C ASP A 130 5.20 30.00 19.72
N TRP A 131 5.07 28.82 19.11
CA TRP A 131 5.48 27.55 19.72
C TRP A 131 6.97 27.53 20.06
N LEU A 132 7.84 27.97 19.14
CA LEU A 132 9.28 28.06 19.39
C LEU A 132 9.61 28.93 20.60
N LYS A 133 8.99 30.10 20.73
CA LYS A 133 9.18 30.97 21.90
C LYS A 133 8.78 30.31 23.21
N ARG A 134 7.72 29.50 23.18
CA ARG A 134 7.16 28.85 24.37
C ARG A 134 7.98 27.63 24.81
N VAL A 135 8.53 26.87 23.85
CA VAL A 135 9.30 25.65 24.15
C VAL A 135 10.77 25.97 24.44
N PHE A 136 11.40 26.85 23.67
CA PHE A 136 12.82 27.17 23.77
C PHE A 136 13.06 28.49 24.52
N VAL A 137 12.58 28.57 25.76
CA VAL A 137 12.74 29.76 26.61
C VAL A 137 14.22 30.04 26.92
N ASP A 138 14.99 28.99 27.17
CA ASP A 138 16.41 29.10 27.54
C ASP A 138 17.33 29.41 26.34
N GLN A 139 16.83 29.27 25.12
CA GLN A 139 17.59 29.40 23.87
C GLN A 139 16.89 30.33 22.87
N PRO A 140 16.90 31.66 23.11
CA PRO A 140 16.22 32.63 22.25
C PRO A 140 16.83 32.69 20.83
N GLU A 141 18.07 32.26 20.66
CA GLU A 141 18.76 32.21 19.37
C GLU A 141 18.00 31.37 18.35
N ILE A 142 17.41 30.24 18.78
CA ILE A 142 16.58 29.36 17.95
C ILE A 142 15.42 30.15 17.33
N TYR A 143 14.69 30.92 18.14
CA TYR A 143 13.59 31.74 17.65
C TYR A 143 14.07 32.81 16.66
N THR A 144 15.16 33.51 16.98
CA THR A 144 15.68 34.57 16.10
C THR A 144 16.18 34.02 14.76
N SER A 145 16.77 32.81 14.76
CA SER A 145 17.24 32.14 13.55
C SER A 145 16.08 31.74 12.63
N ALA A 146 14.94 31.37 13.22
CA ALA A 146 13.74 30.99 12.50
C ALA A 146 12.94 32.18 11.93
N LEU A 147 13.35 33.44 12.17
CA LEU A 147 12.62 34.58 11.62
C LEU A 147 12.82 34.70 10.10
N PRO A 148 11.73 34.87 9.30
CA PRO A 148 11.85 35.08 7.87
C PRO A 148 12.57 36.38 7.55
N ASP A 149 13.31 36.40 6.46
CA ASP A 149 13.92 37.62 5.95
C ASP A 149 12.84 38.54 5.36
N THR A 150 12.63 39.69 5.99
CA THR A 150 11.64 40.68 5.55
C THR A 150 12.11 41.47 4.34
N LEU A 151 13.41 41.47 4.03
CA LEU A 151 13.99 42.27 2.95
C LEU A 151 13.76 41.70 1.55
N VAL A 152 13.15 40.50 1.44
CA VAL A 152 12.81 39.89 0.14
C VAL A 152 11.94 40.79 -0.73
N TRP A 153 11.10 41.61 -0.11
CA TRP A 153 10.21 42.54 -0.81
C TRP A 153 10.86 43.90 -1.11
N ARG A 154 12.05 44.17 -0.56
CA ARG A 154 12.68 45.48 -0.64
C ARG A 154 13.38 45.65 -1.99
N ASN A 155 12.94 46.65 -2.76
CA ASN A 155 13.60 47.07 -4.01
C ASN A 155 14.00 48.55 -3.90
N GLN A 156 15.20 48.91 -4.34
CA GLN A 156 15.75 50.27 -4.17
C GLN A 156 14.91 51.37 -4.86
N LEU A 157 14.18 51.03 -5.92
CA LEU A 157 13.33 51.94 -6.69
C LEU A 157 11.83 51.56 -6.61
N GLY A 158 11.48 50.56 -5.79
CA GLY A 158 10.12 50.00 -5.73
C GLY A 158 9.32 50.50 -4.54
N TYR A 159 8.02 50.70 -4.71
CA TYR A 159 7.10 51.08 -3.64
C TYR A 159 6.47 49.83 -2.99
N TYR A 160 7.29 49.03 -2.30
CA TYR A 160 6.84 47.78 -1.63
C TYR A 160 7.20 47.72 -0.14
N ASP A 161 7.51 48.86 0.48
CA ASP A 161 7.86 48.95 1.90
C ASP A 161 6.72 48.46 2.82
N ASP A 162 5.47 48.60 2.37
CA ASP A 162 4.32 48.04 3.08
C ASP A 162 4.41 46.52 3.20
N MET A 163 4.87 45.83 2.15
CA MET A 163 5.03 44.36 2.17
C MET A 163 6.15 43.93 3.11
N VAL A 164 7.26 44.67 3.15
CA VAL A 164 8.38 44.40 4.08
C VAL A 164 7.91 44.40 5.53
N ASN A 165 7.06 45.36 5.89
CA ASN A 165 6.62 45.55 7.26
C ASN A 165 5.43 44.64 7.63
N ASN A 166 4.48 44.49 6.69
CA ASN A 166 3.15 43.96 6.97
C ASN A 166 2.93 42.53 6.48
N TYR A 167 3.73 41.98 5.56
CA TYR A 167 3.41 40.69 4.94
C TYR A 167 3.24 39.55 5.94
N LEU A 168 4.16 39.40 6.89
CA LEU A 168 4.03 38.38 7.94
C LEU A 168 3.09 38.81 9.08
N ARG A 169 2.96 40.11 9.34
CA ARG A 169 2.36 40.62 10.59
C ARG A 169 0.88 41.00 10.46
N HIS A 170 0.45 41.40 9.28
CA HIS A 170 -0.87 42.00 9.07
C HIS A 170 -1.95 40.94 8.84
N PRO A 171 -3.15 41.07 9.43
CA PRO A 171 -4.21 40.07 9.31
C PRO A 171 -4.62 39.73 7.87
N ALA A 172 -4.57 40.70 6.96
CA ALA A 172 -4.94 40.49 5.54
C ALA A 172 -4.06 39.47 4.82
N PHE A 173 -2.81 39.26 5.26
CA PHE A 173 -1.86 38.35 4.62
C PHE A 173 -1.76 36.98 5.30
N ARG A 174 -2.60 36.69 6.31
CA ARG A 174 -2.53 35.44 7.08
C ARG A 174 -2.69 34.17 6.25
N THR A 175 -3.50 34.21 5.19
CA THR A 175 -3.75 33.07 4.28
C THR A 175 -2.78 32.98 3.11
N HIS A 176 -1.87 33.94 2.99
CA HIS A 176 -0.86 33.93 1.93
C HIS A 176 0.29 33.00 2.32
N PRO A 177 1.01 32.43 1.34
CA PRO A 177 2.14 31.56 1.62
C PRO A 177 3.27 32.33 2.29
N VAL A 178 4.04 31.64 3.14
CA VAL A 178 5.21 32.24 3.79
C VAL A 178 6.35 32.44 2.79
N VAL A 179 7.03 33.59 2.88
CA VAL A 179 8.13 33.97 1.98
C VAL A 179 9.34 34.44 2.80
N GLY A 180 10.55 34.22 2.27
CA GLY A 180 11.79 34.68 2.89
C GLY A 180 12.39 33.73 3.93
N VAL A 181 11.96 32.46 3.92
CA VAL A 181 12.58 31.40 4.72
C VAL A 181 13.77 30.83 3.94
N VAL A 182 14.99 31.04 4.44
CA VAL A 182 16.20 30.51 3.80
C VAL A 182 16.55 29.16 4.41
N GLY A 183 16.86 28.17 3.57
CA GLY A 183 17.19 26.81 4.03
C GLY A 183 18.42 26.71 4.94
N SER A 184 19.34 27.70 4.90
CA SER A 184 20.48 27.81 5.81
C SER A 184 20.12 28.37 7.19
N LYS A 185 18.98 29.06 7.33
CA LYS A 185 18.50 29.62 8.60
C LYS A 185 17.63 28.62 9.40
N ARG A 186 17.80 27.32 9.15
CA ARG A 186 17.12 26.29 9.92
C ARG A 186 17.66 26.34 11.34
N ALA A 187 16.76 26.38 12.33
CA ALA A 187 17.15 26.27 13.73
C ALA A 187 17.96 24.98 13.93
N THR A 188 19.26 25.14 14.15
CA THR A 188 20.18 24.08 14.53
C THR A 188 20.32 24.12 16.04
N LEU A 189 20.24 22.96 16.69
CA LEU A 189 20.61 22.86 18.09
C LEU A 189 22.09 23.22 18.28
N PRO A 190 22.55 23.56 19.50
CA PRO A 190 23.98 23.77 19.78
C PRO A 190 24.88 22.57 19.41
N SER A 191 24.30 21.38 19.25
CA SER A 191 24.94 20.17 18.73
C SER A 191 25.14 20.13 17.21
N GLY A 192 24.64 21.14 16.47
CA GLY A 192 24.66 21.20 15.01
C GLY A 192 23.62 20.32 14.31
N GLU A 193 22.77 19.64 15.07
CA GLU A 193 21.74 18.77 14.51
C GLU A 193 20.51 19.56 14.03
N PRO A 194 19.95 19.24 12.84
CA PRO A 194 18.71 19.84 12.37
C PRO A 194 17.51 19.29 13.16
N ILE A 195 16.68 20.20 13.69
CA ILE A 195 15.50 19.86 14.52
C ILE A 195 14.48 18.96 13.80
N ALA A 196 14.50 18.92 12.46
CA ALA A 196 13.62 18.07 11.65
C ALA A 196 13.89 16.55 11.76
N LEU A 197 14.88 16.12 12.56
CA LEU A 197 15.18 14.69 12.81
C LEU A 197 14.59 14.14 14.12
N MET A 198 13.79 14.91 14.84
CA MET A 198 13.03 14.41 15.99
C MET A 198 11.65 13.91 15.55
N ASN A 199 11.60 12.73 14.94
CA ASN A 199 10.43 11.84 14.87
C ASN A 199 10.89 10.42 14.51
#